data_AF-A0A3S0RIN0-F1
#
_entry.id   AF-A0A3S0RIN0-F1
#
_cell.length_a   1.000
_cell.length_b   1.000
_cell.length_c   1.000
_cell.angle_alpha   90.00
_cell.angle_beta   90.00
_cell.angle_gamma   90.00
#
_symmetry.space_group_name_H-M   'P 1'
#
loop_
_entity.id
_entity.type
_entity.pdbx_description
1 polymer ?
#
loop_
_entity_poly.entity_id
_entity_poly.type
_entity_poly.pdbx_seq_one_letter_code
_entity_poly.pdbx_strand_id
1 'polypeptide(L)'
;MSLRPTSYELTQQAIDATYERALDAHTVEDAIRCHSELVDLLAIEAMIVRVSSRSEAVKANMIREINESAEYHRDAVDRLTDIIEQGRQFIWRHE
;
A
#
# COMPACT_ATOMS: atom_id res chain seq x y z
N MET A 1 10.83 2.10 -31.83
CA MET A 1 11.05 3.03 -30.69
C MET A 1 10.24 2.51 -29.53
N SER A 2 10.88 2.07 -28.45
CA SER A 2 10.16 1.66 -27.22
C SER A 2 9.75 2.94 -26.48
N LEU A 3 8.45 3.16 -26.30
CA LEU A 3 7.94 4.27 -25.49
C LEU A 3 8.29 3.96 -24.04
N ARG A 4 9.03 4.86 -23.38
CA ARG A 4 9.32 4.71 -21.95
C ARG A 4 8.01 4.85 -21.17
N PRO A 5 7.75 4.01 -20.16
CA PRO A 5 6.57 4.13 -19.33
C PRO A 5 6.54 5.46 -18.59
N THR A 6 5.34 6.00 -18.42
CA THR A 6 5.08 7.22 -17.66
C THR A 6 5.29 6.98 -16.17
N SER A 7 5.48 8.05 -15.38
CA SER A 7 5.55 7.95 -13.92
C SER A 7 4.32 7.25 -13.33
N TYR A 8 3.14 7.48 -13.92
CA TYR A 8 1.91 6.81 -13.48
C TYR A 8 1.96 5.30 -13.72
N GLU A 9 2.37 4.86 -14.91
CA GLU A 9 2.48 3.43 -15.24
C GLU A 9 3.53 2.72 -14.38
N LEU A 10 4.66 3.37 -14.09
CA LEU A 10 5.68 2.84 -13.19
C LEU A 10 5.15 2.69 -11.75
N THR A 11 4.39 3.67 -11.26
CA THR A 11 3.77 3.59 -9.93
C THR A 11 2.74 2.46 -9.87
N GLN A 12 1.90 2.29 -10.90
CA GLN A 12 0.94 1.18 -10.95
C GLN A 12 1.64 -0.18 -10.96
N GLN A 13 2.69 -0.36 -11.78
CA GLN A 13 3.47 -1.60 -11.79
C GLN A 13 4.12 -1.90 -10.43
N ALA A 14 4.59 -0.88 -9.73
CA ALA A 14 5.15 -1.04 -8.40
C ALA A 14 4.07 -1.43 -7.38
N ILE A 15 2.87 -0.85 -7.47
CA ILE A 15 1.72 -1.22 -6.62
C ILE A 15 1.35 -2.68 -6.86
N ASP A 16 1.20 -3.11 -8.11
CA ASP A 16 0.84 -4.48 -8.46
C ASP A 16 1.88 -5.48 -7.94
N ALA A 17 3.17 -5.22 -8.19
CA ALA A 17 4.25 -6.09 -7.72
C ALA A 17 4.34 -6.17 -6.19
N THR A 18 4.12 -5.05 -5.50
CA THR A 18 4.13 -5.02 -4.02
C THR A 18 2.88 -5.69 -3.45
N TYR A 19 1.74 -5.60 -4.14
CA TYR A 19 0.53 -6.32 -3.76
C TYR A 19 0.71 -7.83 -3.87
N GLU A 20 1.30 -8.32 -4.97
CA GLU A 20 1.66 -9.74 -5.12
C GLU A 20 2.59 -10.19 -3.98
N ARG A 21 3.62 -9.40 -3.64
CA ARG A 21 4.52 -9.68 -2.52
C ARG A 21 3.81 -9.69 -1.16
N ALA A 22 2.77 -8.88 -0.97
CA ALA A 22 1.98 -8.89 0.25
C ALA A 22 1.15 -10.18 0.37
N LEU A 23 0.59 -10.67 -0.75
CA LEU A 23 -0.14 -11.94 -0.80
C LEU A 23 0.78 -13.15 -0.56
N ASP A 24 2.00 -13.09 -1.08
CA ASP A 24 3.00 -14.16 -0.95
C ASP A 24 3.84 -14.05 0.33
N ALA A 25 3.52 -13.12 1.23
CA ALA A 25 4.29 -12.90 2.44
C ALA A 25 4.30 -14.14 3.36
N HIS A 26 5.48 -14.65 3.67
CA HIS A 26 5.67 -15.84 4.52
C HIS A 26 5.78 -15.53 6.01
N THR A 27 5.90 -14.25 6.38
CA THR A 27 5.95 -13.76 7.76
C THR A 27 5.00 -12.59 7.97
N VAL A 28 4.56 -12.38 9.20
CA VAL A 28 3.69 -11.24 9.54
C VAL A 28 4.45 -9.93 9.35
N GLU A 29 5.74 -9.91 9.68
CA GLU A 29 6.63 -8.77 9.47
C GLU A 29 6.78 -8.41 7.98
N ASP A 30 6.91 -9.40 7.10
CA ASP A 30 6.94 -9.16 5.65
C ASP A 30 5.62 -8.64 5.12
N ALA A 31 4.50 -9.16 5.63
CA ALA A 31 3.17 -8.67 5.27
C ALA A 31 2.99 -7.21 5.70
N ILE A 32 3.37 -6.86 6.93
CA ILE A 32 3.37 -5.47 7.43
C ILE A 32 4.20 -4.59 6.52
N ARG A 33 5.44 -5.00 6.21
CA ARG A 33 6.34 -4.22 5.35
C ARG A 33 5.73 -3.97 3.97
N CYS A 34 5.14 -4.99 3.34
CA CYS A 34 4.53 -4.82 2.02
C CYS A 34 3.28 -3.94 2.08
N HIS A 35 2.43 -4.07 3.11
CA HIS A 35 1.27 -3.19 3.28
C HIS A 35 1.65 -1.74 3.57
N SER A 36 2.69 -1.47 4.36
CA SER A 36 3.23 -0.12 4.54
C SER A 36 3.76 0.45 3.22
N GLU A 37 4.49 -0.34 2.44
CA GLU A 37 4.99 0.05 1.12
C GLU A 37 3.84 0.39 0.15
N LEU A 38 2.72 -0.35 0.20
CA LEU A 38 1.51 -0.03 -0.58
C LEU A 38 0.90 1.31 -0.19
N VAL A 39 0.84 1.64 1.11
CA VAL A 39 0.34 2.94 1.57
C VAL A 39 1.19 4.10 1.02
N ASP A 40 2.52 3.95 1.02
CA ASP A 40 3.43 4.95 0.46
C ASP A 40 3.27 5.11 -1.06
N LEU A 41 3.15 3.99 -1.79
CA LEU A 41 2.94 3.99 -3.24
C LEU A 41 1.60 4.64 -3.63
N LEU A 42 0.54 4.37 -2.88
CA LEU A 42 -0.77 4.99 -3.07
C LEU A 42 -0.73 6.51 -2.78
N ALA A 43 0.05 6.94 -1.79
CA ALA A 43 0.28 8.37 -1.56
C ALA A 43 1.01 9.04 -2.74
N ILE A 44 2.00 8.37 -3.32
CA ILE A 44 2.70 8.82 -4.54
C ILE A 44 1.72 8.88 -5.72
N GLU A 45 0.86 7.86 -5.90
CA GLU A 45 -0.16 7.86 -6.95
C GLU A 45 -1.11 9.06 -6.80
N ALA A 46 -1.58 9.33 -5.58
CA ALA A 46 -2.44 10.48 -5.31
C ALA A 46 -1.75 11.80 -5.70
N MET A 47 -0.45 11.95 -5.43
CA MET A 47 0.32 13.13 -5.84
C MET A 47 0.39 13.26 -7.37
N ILE A 48 0.66 12.16 -8.08
CA ILE A 48 0.68 12.12 -9.56
C ILE A 48 -0.69 12.55 -10.12
N VAL A 49 -1.78 12.02 -9.57
CA VAL A 49 -3.15 12.37 -9.99
C VAL A 49 -3.43 13.87 -9.76
N ARG A 50 -3.06 14.42 -8.59
CA ARG A 50 -3.27 15.84 -8.26
C ARG A 50 -2.63 16.79 -9.27
N VAL A 51 -1.41 16.49 -9.71
CA VAL A 51 -0.66 17.33 -10.67
C VAL A 51 -0.95 17.03 -12.14
N SER A 52 -1.78 16.02 -12.43
CA SER A 52 -2.14 15.66 -13.79
C SER A 52 -3.01 16.72 -14.47
N SER A 53 -3.08 16.68 -15.82
CA SER A 53 -3.94 17.56 -16.63
C SER A 53 -5.40 17.08 -16.73
N ARG A 54 -5.80 16.08 -15.95
CA ARG A 54 -7.17 15.54 -15.93
C ARG A 54 -8.14 16.58 -15.35
N SER A 55 -9.44 16.43 -15.61
CA SER A 55 -10.44 17.31 -15.01
C SER A 55 -10.52 17.12 -13.49
N GLU A 56 -10.90 18.17 -12.76
CA GLU A 56 -10.98 18.12 -11.30
C GLU A 56 -11.98 17.06 -10.80
N ALA A 57 -13.08 16.83 -11.52
CA ALA A 57 -14.04 15.77 -11.18
C ALA A 57 -13.39 14.37 -11.28
N VAL A 58 -12.57 14.13 -12.31
CA VAL A 58 -11.83 12.87 -12.48
C VAL A 58 -10.78 12.72 -11.39
N LYS A 59 -10.01 13.77 -11.09
CA LYS A 59 -9.02 13.75 -10.00
C LYS A 59 -9.67 13.43 -8.66
N ALA A 60 -10.79 14.07 -8.34
CA ALA A 60 -11.51 13.85 -7.08
C ALA A 60 -11.97 12.40 -6.93
N ASN A 61 -12.53 11.81 -7.99
CA ASN A 61 -12.93 10.40 -7.94
C ASN A 61 -11.74 9.46 -7.76
N MET A 62 -10.66 9.66 -8.52
CA MET A 62 -9.47 8.81 -8.42
C MET A 62 -8.79 8.93 -7.04
N ILE A 63 -8.67 10.15 -6.51
CA ILE A 63 -8.10 10.36 -5.17
C ILE A 63 -8.97 9.69 -4.09
N ARG A 64 -10.30 9.67 -4.25
CA ARG A 64 -11.19 8.94 -3.34
C ARG A 64 -10.88 7.44 -3.36
N GLU A 65 -10.80 6.83 -4.55
CA GLU A 65 -10.49 5.40 -4.70
C GLU A 65 -9.11 5.05 -4.13
N ILE A 66 -8.10 5.88 -4.38
CA ILE A 66 -6.76 5.73 -3.83
C ILE A 66 -6.78 5.80 -2.29
N ASN A 67 -7.54 6.74 -1.71
CA ASN A 67 -7.64 6.88 -0.27
C ASN A 67 -8.34 5.68 0.38
N GLU A 68 -9.40 5.15 -0.24
CA GLU A 68 -10.10 3.94 0.21
C GLU A 68 -9.15 2.72 0.21
N SER A 69 -8.35 2.56 -0.85
CA SER A 69 -7.33 1.51 -0.91
C SER A 69 -6.23 1.69 0.15
N ALA A 70 -5.78 2.93 0.38
CA ALA A 70 -4.76 3.22 1.38
C ALA A 70 -5.27 2.98 2.81
N GLU A 71 -6.55 3.28 3.08
CA GLU A 71 -7.20 2.97 4.35
C GLU A 71 -7.24 1.46 4.60
N TYR A 72 -7.63 0.66 3.60
CA TYR A 72 -7.59 -0.80 3.70
C TYR A 72 -6.20 -1.34 4.08
N HIS A 73 -5.14 -0.80 3.48
CA HIS A 73 -3.78 -1.24 3.80
C HIS A 73 -3.28 -0.77 5.16
N ARG A 74 -3.70 0.42 5.63
CA ARG A 74 -3.41 0.85 7.01
C ARG A 74 -4.09 -0.07 8.03
N ASP A 75 -5.35 -0.39 7.81
CA ASP A 75 -6.09 -1.34 8.66
C ASP A 75 -5.41 -2.72 8.71
N ALA A 76 -4.85 -3.17 7.57
CA ALA A 76 -4.09 -4.41 7.51
C ALA A 76 -2.81 -4.33 8.36
N VAL A 77 -2.05 -3.23 8.26
CA VAL A 77 -0.84 -2.99 9.08
C VAL A 77 -1.19 -3.00 10.56
N ASP A 78 -2.24 -2.30 10.97
CA ASP A 78 -2.65 -2.20 12.38
C ASP A 78 -2.99 -3.59 12.94
N ARG A 79 -3.83 -4.37 12.21
CA ARG A 79 -4.21 -5.73 12.63
C ARG A 79 -3.03 -6.69 12.71
N LEU A 80 -2.11 -6.63 11.74
CA LEU A 80 -0.94 -7.51 11.74
C LEU A 80 0.04 -7.12 12.86
N THR A 81 0.16 -5.83 13.16
CA THR A 81 0.97 -5.33 14.28
C THR A 81 0.41 -5.83 15.61
N ASP A 82 -0.91 -5.76 15.80
CA ASP A 82 -1.58 -6.30 16.99
C ASP A 82 -1.29 -7.79 17.19
N ILE A 83 -1.24 -8.58 16.12
CA ILE A 83 -0.91 -10.03 16.18
C ILE A 83 0.51 -10.24 16.72
N ILE A 84 1.49 -9.46 16.24
CA ILE A 84 2.87 -9.55 16.72
C ILE A 84 2.95 -9.18 18.20
N GLU A 85 2.29 -8.10 18.60
CA GLU A 85 2.31 -7.62 19.98
C GLU A 85 1.68 -8.63 20.94
N GLN A 86 0.53 -9.21 20.58
CA GLN A 86 -0.11 -10.26 21.36
C GLN A 86 0.79 -11.50 21.46
N GLY A 87 1.40 -11.94 20.36
CA GLY A 87 2.34 -13.06 20.35
C GLY A 87 3.53 -12.84 21.30
N ARG A 88 4.11 -11.63 21.29
CA ARG A 88 5.20 -11.25 22.22
C ARG A 88 4.75 -11.28 23.68
N GLN A 89 3.53 -10.83 23.98
CA GLN A 89 2.98 -10.88 25.34
C GLN A 89 2.75 -12.32 25.83
N PHE A 90 2.34 -13.24 24.95
CA PHE A 90 2.21 -14.66 25.32
C PHE A 90 3.55 -15.30 25.66
N ILE A 91 4.60 -15.04 24.88
CA ILE A 91 5.96 -15.57 25.16
C ILE A 91 6.43 -15.12 26.55
N TRP A 92 6.28 -13.84 26.88
CA TRP A 92 6.70 -13.29 28.17
C TRP A 92 5.95 -13.83 29.40
N ARG A 93 4.73 -14.36 29.23
CA ARG A 93 3.94 -14.93 30.35
C ARG A 93 4.28 -16.39 30.65
N HIS A 94 5.08 -17.04 29.80
CA HIS A 94 5.42 -18.46 29.90
C HIS A 94 6.88 -18.72 30.31
N GLU A 95 7.63 -17.68 30.69
CA GLU A 95 8.97 -17.75 31.31
C GLU A 95 8.90 -17.43 32.81
#